data_AF-A0A7V4UFL4-F1
#
_entry.id   AF-A0A7V4UFL4-F1
#
_cell.length_a   1.000
_cell.length_b   1.000
_cell.length_c   1.000
_cell.angle_alpha   90.00
_cell.angle_beta   90.00
_cell.angle_gamma   90.00
#
_symmetry.space_group_name_H-M   'P 1'
#
loop_
_entity.id
_entity.type
_entity.pdbx_description
1 polymer ?
#
loop_
_entity_poly.entity_id
_entity_poly.type
_entity_poly.pdbx_seq_one_letter_code
_entity_poly.pdbx_strand_id
1 'polypeptide(L)'
;MMKPRQGTRSRRVSQPSFQVVHAFSAGPGRSTMLRLRGGLNPTVMGGVLSALVMMAVAAVGQQAQPAAPEPAPPADQHYIGTKKCAACHFDQFLKWRGTKHSKAFEVLTAKYENDAKCLKCHTTGFGEATGFKTAADLDLKGVSCEACHGPGSKHEELSKPFANAKPTPEQEKIARDSIWKMLPQNVCVSCHMVQGHHESQTPPELRKP
;
A
#
# COMPACT_ATOMS: atom_id res chain seq x y z
N MET A 1 40.85 19.45 9.07
CA MET A 1 41.05 19.00 7.68
C MET A 1 40.20 17.76 7.42
N MET A 2 39.04 17.93 6.77
CA MET A 2 38.07 16.86 6.49
C MET A 2 38.31 16.29 5.07
N LYS A 3 38.40 14.96 4.94
CA LYS A 3 38.47 14.26 3.64
C LYS A 3 37.10 14.24 2.96
N PRO A 4 37.00 14.41 1.62
CA PRO A 4 35.74 14.32 0.91
C PRO A 4 35.30 12.85 0.72
N ARG A 5 34.00 12.58 0.89
CA ARG A 5 33.37 11.29 0.56
C ARG A 5 33.06 11.24 -0.94
N GLN A 6 33.47 10.16 -1.60
CA GLN A 6 33.17 9.89 -3.01
C GLN A 6 31.69 9.48 -3.17
N GLY A 7 30.98 10.16 -4.07
CA GLY A 7 29.59 9.85 -4.41
C GLY A 7 29.48 8.69 -5.38
N THR A 8 28.65 7.71 -5.05
CA THR A 8 28.32 6.59 -5.94
C THR A 8 27.32 7.05 -7.00
N ARG A 9 27.72 6.99 -8.27
CA ARG A 9 26.92 7.36 -9.44
C ARG A 9 25.85 6.30 -9.70
N SER A 10 24.59 6.60 -9.38
CA SER A 10 23.45 5.72 -9.71
C SER A 10 23.27 5.63 -11.23
N ARG A 11 23.32 4.41 -11.77
CA ARG A 11 23.03 4.13 -13.19
C ARG A 11 21.54 4.32 -13.44
N ARG A 12 21.21 5.27 -14.30
CA ARG A 12 19.84 5.55 -14.77
C ARG A 12 19.41 4.40 -15.69
N VAL A 13 18.44 3.59 -15.26
CA VAL A 13 17.81 2.57 -16.11
C VAL A 13 16.80 3.29 -17.01
N SER A 14 17.07 3.28 -18.31
CA SER A 14 16.17 3.78 -19.35
C SER A 14 15.01 2.81 -19.54
N GLN A 15 13.77 3.27 -19.34
CA GLN A 15 12.58 2.49 -19.69
C GLN A 15 12.29 2.60 -21.19
N PRO A 16 11.80 1.53 -21.84
CA PRO A 16 11.40 1.58 -23.24
C PRO A 16 10.02 2.25 -23.39
N SER A 17 9.96 3.18 -24.34
CA SER A 17 8.74 3.88 -24.77
C SER A 17 7.84 2.93 -25.55
N PHE A 18 6.69 2.54 -25.00
CA PHE A 18 5.66 1.83 -25.75
C PHE A 18 4.81 2.85 -26.53
N GLN A 19 4.97 2.88 -27.85
CA GLN A 19 4.05 3.57 -28.75
C GLN A 19 2.83 2.68 -29.00
N VAL A 20 1.65 3.19 -28.68
CA VAL A 20 0.36 2.60 -29.05
C VAL A 20 0.12 2.89 -30.53
N VAL A 21 0.29 1.88 -31.38
CA VAL A 21 -0.14 1.94 -32.78
C VAL A 21 -1.63 1.58 -32.86
N HIS A 22 -2.45 2.52 -33.32
CA HIS A 22 -3.85 2.29 -33.63
C HIS A 22 -3.96 1.37 -34.85
N ALA A 23 -4.70 0.27 -34.72
CA ALA A 23 -4.98 -0.65 -35.81
C ALA A 23 -5.95 -0.02 -36.84
N PHE A 24 -5.49 0.03 -38.09
CA PHE A 24 -6.28 0.40 -39.26
C PHE A 24 -7.29 -0.70 -39.62
N SER A 25 -8.49 -0.27 -40.02
CA SER A 25 -9.60 -1.11 -40.48
C SER A 25 -9.23 -1.90 -41.74
N ALA A 26 -9.63 -3.18 -41.77
CA ALA A 26 -9.48 -4.07 -42.92
C ALA A 26 -10.50 -3.76 -44.03
N GLY A 27 -10.03 -3.67 -45.28
CA GLY A 27 -10.84 -3.73 -46.49
C GLY A 27 -10.77 -5.11 -47.16
N PRO A 28 -11.73 -5.48 -48.03
CA PRO A 28 -11.87 -6.85 -48.51
C PRO A 28 -11.10 -7.09 -49.83
N GLY A 29 -10.65 -8.33 -50.01
CA GLY A 29 -10.55 -8.95 -51.35
C GLY A 29 -9.17 -9.43 -51.79
N ARG A 30 -8.97 -10.75 -51.77
CA ARG A 30 -8.68 -11.59 -52.96
C ARG A 30 -8.25 -12.99 -52.51
N SER A 31 -9.14 -13.96 -52.68
CA SER A 31 -8.81 -15.38 -52.54
C SER A 31 -7.96 -15.82 -53.74
N THR A 32 -6.66 -15.99 -53.51
CA THR A 32 -5.77 -16.65 -54.46
C THR A 32 -5.59 -18.08 -53.96
N MET A 33 -6.23 -19.05 -54.62
CA MET A 33 -6.05 -20.46 -54.29
C MET A 33 -4.65 -20.91 -54.74
N LEU A 34 -3.73 -21.01 -53.78
CA LEU A 34 -2.43 -21.64 -53.98
C LEU A 34 -2.60 -23.15 -53.87
N ARG A 35 -2.57 -23.85 -55.01
CA ARG A 35 -2.51 -25.32 -55.05
C ARG A 35 -1.13 -25.79 -54.63
N LEU A 36 -0.99 -26.24 -53.38
CA LEU A 36 0.20 -26.95 -52.92
C LEU A 36 0.16 -28.41 -53.40
N ARG A 37 0.99 -28.71 -54.40
CA ARG A 37 1.45 -30.07 -54.70
C ARG A 37 2.68 -30.32 -53.83
N GLY A 38 2.59 -31.25 -52.87
CA GLY A 38 3.74 -31.68 -52.07
C GLY A 38 3.34 -32.75 -51.06
N GLY A 39 3.59 -34.01 -51.39
CA GLY A 39 3.37 -35.14 -50.49
C GLY A 39 4.37 -35.12 -49.33
N LEU A 40 3.85 -35.16 -48.11
CA LEU A 40 4.64 -35.29 -46.89
C LEU A 40 4.88 -36.78 -46.59
N ASN A 41 6.13 -37.08 -46.24
CA ASN A 41 6.71 -38.41 -46.05
C ASN A 41 6.19 -39.04 -44.73
N PRO A 42 5.64 -40.27 -44.72
CA PRO A 42 4.90 -40.82 -43.57
C PRO A 42 5.74 -41.09 -42.30
N THR A 43 7.07 -41.03 -42.37
CA THR A 43 7.96 -41.36 -41.24
C THR A 43 8.18 -40.20 -40.25
N VAL A 44 7.85 -38.95 -40.61
CA VAL A 44 8.04 -37.77 -39.73
C VAL A 44 6.80 -37.49 -38.85
N MET A 45 5.68 -38.16 -39.13
CA MET A 45 4.40 -37.91 -38.44
C MET A 45 4.31 -38.50 -37.01
N GLY A 46 5.20 -39.44 -36.65
CA GLY A 46 5.11 -40.18 -35.38
C GLY A 46 5.75 -39.51 -34.15
N GLY A 47 6.72 -38.60 -34.34
CA GLY A 47 7.49 -38.01 -33.23
C GLY A 47 6.91 -36.70 -32.66
N VAL A 48 6.06 -36.01 -33.42
CA VAL A 48 5.57 -34.67 -33.04
C VAL A 48 4.33 -34.74 -32.13
N LEU A 49 3.56 -35.84 -32.17
CA LEU A 49 2.37 -36.02 -31.34
C LEU A 49 2.68 -36.25 -29.84
N SER A 50 3.82 -36.86 -29.49
CA SER A 50 4.15 -37.14 -28.08
C SER A 50 4.68 -35.92 -27.31
N ALA A 51 5.31 -34.95 -27.99
CA ALA A 51 5.82 -33.74 -27.34
C ALA A 51 4.72 -32.69 -27.05
N LEU A 52 3.64 -32.69 -27.85
CA LEU A 52 2.51 -31.76 -27.68
C LEU A 52 1.62 -32.09 -26.48
N VAL A 53 1.55 -33.37 -26.07
CA VAL A 53 0.71 -33.81 -24.93
C VAL A 53 1.35 -33.43 -23.59
N MET A 54 2.68 -33.43 -23.46
CA MET A 54 3.37 -33.05 -22.21
C MET A 54 3.39 -31.54 -21.95
N MET A 55 3.30 -30.70 -22.99
CA MET A 55 3.22 -29.23 -22.83
C MET A 55 1.80 -28.72 -22.48
N ALA A 56 0.75 -29.52 -22.73
CA ALA A 56 -0.62 -29.12 -22.43
C ALA A 56 -1.01 -29.24 -20.95
N VAL A 57 -0.33 -30.10 -20.17
CA VAL A 57 -0.67 -30.33 -18.75
C VAL A 57 -0.12 -29.23 -17.84
N ALA A 58 0.94 -28.51 -18.24
CA ALA A 58 1.50 -27.41 -17.46
C ALA A 58 0.65 -26.13 -17.46
N ALA A 59 -0.29 -25.98 -18.41
CA ALA A 59 -1.14 -24.78 -18.51
C ALA A 59 -2.41 -24.86 -17.66
N VAL A 60 -2.76 -26.03 -17.12
CA VAL A 60 -4.02 -26.26 -16.37
C VAL A 60 -3.80 -26.21 -14.84
N GLY A 61 -2.56 -26.01 -14.37
CA GLY A 61 -2.19 -26.12 -12.96
C GLY A 61 -2.15 -24.83 -12.13
N GLN A 62 -2.15 -23.64 -12.74
CA GLN A 62 -2.15 -22.36 -12.01
C GLN A 62 -3.57 -21.82 -11.83
N GLN A 63 -4.42 -22.56 -11.12
CA GLN A 63 -5.59 -21.90 -10.52
C GLN A 63 -5.07 -21.07 -9.35
N ALA A 64 -5.14 -19.74 -9.47
CA ALA A 64 -4.84 -18.82 -8.38
C ALA A 64 -5.75 -19.20 -7.20
N GLN A 65 -5.15 -19.76 -6.15
CA GLN A 65 -5.89 -20.06 -4.93
C GLN A 65 -6.50 -18.75 -4.41
N PRO A 66 -7.80 -18.72 -4.05
CA PRO A 66 -8.37 -17.55 -3.42
C PRO A 66 -7.56 -17.26 -2.15
N ALA A 67 -7.04 -16.04 -2.03
CA ALA A 67 -6.30 -15.62 -0.85
C ALA A 67 -7.20 -15.86 0.38
N ALA A 68 -6.65 -16.51 1.41
CA ALA A 68 -7.35 -16.67 2.67
C ALA A 68 -7.80 -15.28 3.17
N PRO A 69 -9.01 -15.17 3.77
CA PRO A 69 -9.48 -13.89 4.28
C PRO A 69 -8.46 -13.34 5.28
N GLU A 70 -8.06 -12.09 5.06
CA GLU A 70 -7.10 -11.44 5.95
C GLU A 70 -7.70 -11.33 7.35
N PRO A 71 -6.97 -11.69 8.42
CA PRO A 71 -7.50 -11.63 9.77
C PRO A 71 -7.92 -10.19 10.09
N ALA A 72 -9.18 -10.03 10.47
CA ALA A 72 -9.67 -8.74 10.94
C ALA A 72 -8.93 -8.37 12.24
N PRO A 73 -8.55 -7.10 12.44
CA PRO A 73 -8.00 -6.66 13.71
C PRO A 73 -9.00 -6.96 14.85
N PRO A 74 -8.52 -7.19 16.09
CA PRO A 74 -9.39 -7.49 17.22
C PRO A 74 -10.55 -6.49 17.37
N ALA A 75 -11.70 -6.99 17.82
CA ALA A 75 -12.84 -6.15 18.19
C ALA A 75 -12.51 -5.30 19.43
N ASP A 76 -13.35 -4.29 19.69
CA ASP A 76 -13.32 -3.47 20.91
C ASP A 76 -11.99 -2.72 21.18
N GLN A 77 -11.34 -2.26 20.11
CA GLN A 77 -10.12 -1.49 20.21
C GLN A 77 -10.38 0.02 20.28
N HIS A 78 -9.56 0.72 21.05
CA HIS A 78 -9.53 2.17 21.13
C HIS A 78 -8.15 2.74 20.79
N TYR A 79 -8.14 4.00 20.35
CA TYR A 79 -6.91 4.73 20.06
C TYR A 79 -6.17 5.06 21.37
N ILE A 80 -4.86 4.87 21.38
CA ILE A 80 -4.01 5.04 22.57
C ILE A 80 -2.94 6.12 22.41
N GLY A 81 -2.80 6.69 21.21
CA GLY A 81 -1.90 7.79 20.92
C GLY A 81 -0.43 7.37 20.79
N THR A 82 0.37 8.26 20.19
CA THR A 82 1.74 7.93 19.78
C THR A 82 2.73 7.72 20.92
N LYS A 83 2.49 8.32 22.10
CA LYS A 83 3.36 8.18 23.27
C LYS A 83 3.44 6.74 23.75
N LYS A 84 2.33 5.99 23.67
CA LYS A 84 2.29 4.57 24.03
C LYS A 84 3.10 3.73 23.06
N CYS A 85 3.03 4.05 21.77
CA CYS A 85 3.86 3.42 20.74
C CYS A 85 5.35 3.68 21.00
N ALA A 86 5.71 4.91 21.39
CA ALA A 86 7.09 5.32 21.62
C ALA A 86 7.78 4.59 22.77
N ALA A 87 7.01 4.05 23.74
CA ALA A 87 7.56 3.31 24.88
C ALA A 87 8.30 2.02 24.46
N CYS A 88 7.83 1.35 23.39
CA CYS A 88 8.45 0.13 22.85
C CYS A 88 9.09 0.36 21.47
N HIS A 89 8.57 1.29 20.66
CA HIS A 89 9.00 1.57 19.29
C HIS A 89 9.63 2.96 19.16
N PHE A 90 10.62 3.26 20.01
CA PHE A 90 11.20 4.60 20.09
C PHE A 90 11.88 5.05 18.79
N ASP A 91 12.62 4.17 18.12
CA ASP A 91 13.29 4.49 16.86
C ASP A 91 12.30 4.80 15.73
N GLN A 92 11.22 4.02 15.65
CA GLN A 92 10.14 4.26 14.68
C GLN A 92 9.41 5.56 15.00
N PHE A 93 9.15 5.82 16.28
CA PHE A 93 8.55 7.06 16.74
C PHE A 93 9.41 8.28 16.35
N LEU A 94 10.71 8.26 16.58
CA LEU A 94 11.60 9.37 16.21
C LEU A 94 11.61 9.62 14.70
N LYS A 95 11.62 8.55 13.89
CA LYS A 95 11.51 8.66 12.44
C LYS A 95 10.18 9.27 12.03
N TRP A 96 9.06 8.76 12.55
CA TRP A 96 7.71 9.27 12.27
C TRP A 96 7.57 10.74 12.67
N ARG A 97 8.06 11.12 13.85
CA ARG A 97 8.02 12.50 14.39
C ARG A 97 8.78 13.50 13.51
N GLY A 98 9.75 13.03 12.73
CA GLY A 98 10.44 13.86 11.73
C GLY A 98 9.63 14.10 10.44
N THR A 99 8.55 13.38 10.22
CA THR A 99 7.78 13.41 8.96
C THR A 99 6.70 14.49 8.96
N LYS A 100 6.20 14.83 7.76
CA LYS A 100 5.04 15.71 7.57
C LYS A 100 3.75 15.12 8.15
N HIS A 101 3.63 13.78 8.27
CA HIS A 101 2.46 13.13 8.85
C HIS A 101 2.26 13.53 10.32
N SER A 102 3.34 13.52 11.11
CA SER A 102 3.28 13.97 12.51
C SER A 102 2.87 15.43 12.67
N LYS A 103 3.16 16.26 11.66
CA LYS A 103 2.87 17.71 11.64
C LYS A 103 1.63 18.05 10.83
N ALA A 104 0.85 17.06 10.39
CA ALA A 104 -0.24 17.30 9.46
C ALA A 104 -1.27 18.26 10.04
N PHE A 105 -1.57 18.20 11.33
CA PHE A 105 -2.51 19.15 11.98
C PHE A 105 -1.98 20.58 12.03
N GLU A 106 -0.66 20.77 12.16
CA GLU A 106 -0.03 22.09 12.36
C GLU A 106 -0.22 23.03 11.17
N VAL A 107 -0.53 22.50 10.00
CA VAL A 107 -0.79 23.31 8.80
C VAL A 107 -2.20 23.92 8.79
N LEU A 108 -3.10 23.45 9.67
CA LEU A 108 -4.43 24.00 9.81
C LEU A 108 -4.36 25.26 10.67
N THR A 109 -4.78 26.38 10.13
CA THR A 109 -4.98 27.60 10.93
C THR A 109 -6.19 27.44 11.86
N ALA A 110 -6.32 28.32 12.87
CA ALA A 110 -7.47 28.35 13.78
C ALA A 110 -8.85 28.38 13.07
N LYS A 111 -8.90 28.92 11.84
CA LYS A 111 -10.11 28.93 10.99
C LYS A 111 -10.56 27.52 10.56
N TYR A 112 -9.64 26.56 10.44
CA TYR A 112 -9.88 25.24 9.82
C TYR A 112 -9.62 24.06 10.77
N GLU A 113 -9.04 24.29 11.94
CA GLU A 113 -8.71 23.24 12.90
C GLU A 113 -9.92 22.51 13.52
N ASN A 114 -11.14 22.99 13.22
CA ASN A 114 -12.40 22.35 13.60
C ASN A 114 -13.26 21.93 12.38
N ASP A 115 -12.76 22.09 11.15
CA ASP A 115 -13.49 21.70 9.95
C ASP A 115 -13.40 20.19 9.74
N ALA A 116 -14.53 19.50 9.83
CA ALA A 116 -14.64 18.05 9.62
C ALA A 116 -14.03 17.58 8.28
N LYS A 117 -14.05 18.40 7.23
CA LYS A 117 -13.43 18.07 5.94
C LYS A 117 -11.90 18.00 6.05
N CYS A 118 -11.30 18.90 6.83
CA CYS A 118 -9.87 18.93 7.08
C CYS A 118 -9.46 17.83 8.07
N LEU A 119 -10.23 17.65 9.15
CA LEU A 119 -9.89 16.74 10.23
C LEU A 119 -9.82 15.27 9.81
N LYS A 120 -10.60 14.85 8.81
CA LYS A 120 -10.54 13.50 8.22
C LYS A 120 -9.13 13.08 7.80
N CYS A 121 -8.31 14.01 7.28
CA CYS A 121 -6.96 13.72 6.78
C CYS A 121 -5.85 14.27 7.66
N HIS A 122 -6.15 15.26 8.51
CA HIS A 122 -5.15 15.98 9.31
C HIS A 122 -5.13 15.55 10.79
N THR A 123 -5.92 14.54 11.16
CA THR A 123 -5.93 13.92 12.50
C THR A 123 -5.99 12.40 12.39
N THR A 124 -5.97 11.74 13.55
CA THR A 124 -6.10 10.29 13.64
C THR A 124 -7.49 9.91 14.14
N GLY A 125 -8.19 9.07 13.37
CA GLY A 125 -9.45 8.46 13.79
C GLY A 125 -10.64 9.43 13.87
N PHE A 126 -10.60 10.58 13.19
CA PHE A 126 -11.75 11.49 13.19
C PHE A 126 -13.04 10.80 12.74
N GLY A 127 -14.11 10.96 13.52
CA GLY A 127 -15.40 10.31 13.26
C GLY A 127 -15.53 8.90 13.82
N GLU A 128 -14.46 8.29 14.33
CA GLU A 128 -14.49 7.02 15.05
C GLU A 128 -14.85 7.22 16.52
N ALA A 129 -15.48 6.23 17.15
CA ALA A 129 -15.99 6.32 18.53
C ALA A 129 -14.91 6.77 19.56
N THR A 130 -13.67 6.34 19.35
CA THR A 130 -12.53 6.57 20.24
C THR A 130 -11.41 7.39 19.60
N GLY A 131 -11.62 7.92 18.39
CA GLY A 131 -10.61 8.72 17.69
C GLY A 131 -10.66 10.21 18.03
N PHE A 132 -10.01 11.05 17.23
CA PHE A 132 -9.94 12.49 17.44
C PHE A 132 -11.34 13.14 17.49
N LYS A 133 -11.60 13.90 18.54
CA LYS A 133 -12.85 14.65 18.74
C LYS A 133 -12.61 16.15 18.72
N THR A 134 -11.57 16.61 19.41
CA THR A 134 -11.31 18.04 19.59
C THR A 134 -9.81 18.35 19.57
N ALA A 135 -9.46 19.62 19.40
CA ALA A 135 -8.09 20.10 19.51
C ALA A 135 -7.43 19.84 20.88
N ALA A 136 -8.17 19.41 21.90
CA ALA A 136 -7.62 18.96 23.18
C ALA A 136 -7.02 17.54 23.11
N ASP A 137 -7.37 16.74 22.09
CA ASP A 137 -6.86 15.38 21.87
C ASP A 137 -5.46 15.42 21.26
N LEU A 138 -4.49 15.93 22.03
CA LEU A 138 -3.13 16.22 21.57
C LEU A 138 -2.43 15.00 20.97
N ASP A 139 -2.71 13.80 21.50
CA ASP A 139 -2.06 12.56 21.07
C ASP A 139 -2.64 11.99 19.76
N LEU A 140 -3.76 12.54 19.26
CA LEU A 140 -4.42 12.18 18.00
C LEU A 140 -4.39 13.31 16.95
N LYS A 141 -3.70 14.43 17.25
CA LYS A 141 -3.39 15.44 16.24
C LYS A 141 -2.40 14.89 15.22
N GLY A 142 -2.66 15.19 13.96
CA GLY A 142 -1.84 14.74 12.84
C GLY A 142 -2.13 13.30 12.43
N VAL A 143 -1.40 12.84 11.41
CA VAL A 143 -1.44 11.47 10.93
C VAL A 143 -0.47 10.65 11.78
N SER A 144 -1.01 9.98 12.80
CA SER A 144 -0.25 9.23 13.79
C SER A 144 0.04 7.79 13.36
N CYS A 145 0.70 7.02 14.23
CA CYS A 145 0.89 5.57 14.05
C CYS A 145 -0.43 4.87 13.70
N GLU A 146 -1.48 5.19 14.47
CA GLU A 146 -2.78 4.53 14.42
C GLU A 146 -3.62 4.96 13.20
N ALA A 147 -3.21 6.01 12.47
CA ALA A 147 -3.83 6.38 11.21
C ALA A 147 -3.59 5.31 10.12
N CYS A 148 -2.40 4.68 10.13
CA CYS A 148 -2.05 3.60 9.20
C CYS A 148 -2.15 2.20 9.82
N HIS A 149 -2.05 2.10 11.14
CA HIS A 149 -2.05 0.82 11.89
C HIS A 149 -3.39 0.50 12.57
N GLY A 150 -4.30 1.47 12.66
CA GLY A 150 -5.54 1.31 13.41
C GLY A 150 -5.34 1.46 14.93
N PRO A 151 -6.42 1.34 15.71
CA PRO A 151 -6.37 1.59 17.15
C PRO A 151 -5.49 0.55 17.87
N GLY A 152 -4.57 1.01 18.72
CA GLY A 152 -3.48 0.19 19.26
C GLY A 152 -3.70 -0.47 20.62
N SER A 153 -4.85 -0.27 21.26
CA SER A 153 -5.11 -0.78 22.62
C SER A 153 -4.86 -2.28 22.82
N LYS A 154 -5.33 -3.15 21.90
CA LYS A 154 -5.12 -4.59 22.04
C LYS A 154 -3.68 -4.99 21.74
N HIS A 155 -3.04 -4.27 20.82
CA HIS A 155 -1.62 -4.45 20.53
C HIS A 155 -0.74 -4.11 21.75
N GLU A 156 -1.03 -3.02 22.46
CA GLU A 156 -0.35 -2.69 23.72
C GLU A 156 -0.53 -3.83 24.73
N GLU A 157 -1.76 -4.31 24.93
CA GLU A 157 -2.07 -5.39 25.88
C GLU A 157 -1.32 -6.69 25.57
N LEU A 158 -1.40 -7.17 24.32
CA LEU A 158 -0.80 -8.43 23.88
C LEU A 158 0.74 -8.37 23.85
N SER A 159 1.31 -7.17 23.65
CA SER A 159 2.76 -6.99 23.53
C SER A 159 3.45 -6.75 24.88
N LYS A 160 2.72 -6.37 25.94
CA LYS A 160 3.26 -6.12 27.29
C LYS A 160 4.20 -7.23 27.80
N PRO A 161 3.87 -8.52 27.70
CA PRO A 161 4.74 -9.60 28.19
C PRO A 161 6.11 -9.66 27.49
N PHE A 162 6.21 -9.08 26.28
CA PHE A 162 7.40 -9.13 25.43
C PHE A 162 8.08 -7.77 25.27
N ALA A 163 7.66 -6.75 26.04
CA ALA A 163 8.26 -5.41 25.96
C ALA A 163 9.79 -5.43 26.22
N ASN A 164 10.26 -6.37 27.05
CA ASN A 164 11.68 -6.54 27.40
C ASN A 164 12.21 -7.94 27.08
N ALA A 165 11.48 -8.75 26.30
CA ALA A 165 11.84 -10.12 25.99
C ALA A 165 11.63 -10.41 24.51
N LYS A 166 12.47 -11.26 23.92
CA LYS A 166 12.28 -11.66 22.52
C LYS A 166 11.05 -12.59 22.42
N PRO A 167 10.00 -12.23 21.67
CA PRO A 167 8.85 -13.11 21.50
C PRO A 167 9.21 -14.35 20.68
N THR A 168 8.46 -15.43 20.85
CA THR A 168 8.46 -16.57 19.93
C THR A 168 7.83 -16.16 18.59
N PRO A 169 8.05 -16.91 17.49
CA PRO A 169 7.41 -16.63 16.20
C PRO A 169 5.88 -16.53 16.29
N GLU A 170 5.25 -17.37 17.08
CA GLU A 170 3.80 -17.34 17.32
C GLU A 170 3.36 -16.07 18.05
N GLN A 171 4.12 -15.64 19.06
CA GLN A 171 3.84 -14.42 19.82
C GLN A 171 4.04 -13.17 18.95
N GLU A 172 5.09 -13.15 18.14
CA GLU A 172 5.34 -12.08 17.16
C GLU A 172 4.19 -11.99 16.16
N LYS A 173 3.69 -13.14 15.67
CA LYS A 173 2.51 -13.19 14.80
C LYS A 173 1.27 -12.61 15.47
N ILE A 174 0.97 -13.01 16.72
CA ILE A 174 -0.19 -12.48 17.46
C ILE A 174 -0.09 -10.96 17.65
N ALA A 175 1.09 -10.46 18.04
CA ALA A 175 1.30 -9.03 18.23
C ALA A 175 1.18 -8.25 16.90
N ARG A 176 1.79 -8.74 15.82
CA ARG A 176 1.71 -8.11 14.49
C ARG A 176 0.29 -8.07 13.95
N ASP A 177 -0.45 -9.17 14.07
CA ASP A 177 -1.80 -9.29 13.52
C ASP A 177 -2.84 -8.47 14.34
N SER A 178 -2.45 -7.92 15.50
CA SER A 178 -3.31 -7.08 16.35
C SER A 178 -3.32 -5.58 15.99
N ILE A 179 -2.45 -5.10 15.09
CA ILE A 179 -2.22 -3.65 14.84
C ILE A 179 -2.13 -3.28 13.35
N TRP A 180 -2.75 -4.08 12.49
CA TRP A 180 -2.56 -3.96 11.05
C TRP A 180 -3.75 -3.26 10.37
N LYS A 181 -3.50 -2.12 9.69
CA LYS A 181 -4.45 -1.46 8.77
C LYS A 181 -3.89 -1.20 7.36
N MET A 182 -2.58 -1.37 7.12
CA MET A 182 -1.93 -1.00 5.85
C MET A 182 -2.15 -1.98 4.70
N LEU A 183 -2.43 -3.24 5.00
CA LEU A 183 -2.81 -4.27 4.03
C LEU A 183 -4.15 -4.87 4.52
N PRO A 184 -5.04 -5.25 3.59
CA PRO A 184 -4.92 -5.10 2.14
C PRO A 184 -5.35 -3.69 1.67
N GLN A 185 -5.78 -2.86 2.61
CA GLN A 185 -6.40 -1.56 2.37
C GLN A 185 -5.28 -0.54 2.23
N ASN A 186 -4.96 -0.11 1.00
CA ASN A 186 -4.01 0.97 0.75
C ASN A 186 -4.45 2.26 1.47
N VAL A 187 -4.06 2.38 2.74
CA VAL A 187 -4.52 3.44 3.63
C VAL A 187 -4.04 4.82 3.18
N CYS A 188 -2.97 4.88 2.41
CA CYS A 188 -2.41 6.11 1.86
C CYS A 188 -3.43 6.88 1.02
N VAL A 189 -4.20 6.18 0.18
CA VAL A 189 -5.12 6.82 -0.77
C VAL A 189 -6.43 7.27 -0.15
N SER A 190 -6.69 6.92 1.12
CA SER A 190 -7.81 7.49 1.89
C SER A 190 -7.67 9.01 2.07
N CYS A 191 -6.44 9.51 2.03
CA CYS A 191 -6.11 10.93 2.16
C CYS A 191 -5.41 11.47 0.90
N HIS A 192 -4.43 10.71 0.37
CA HIS A 192 -3.65 11.08 -0.82
C HIS A 192 -4.30 10.60 -2.12
N MET A 193 -5.56 10.98 -2.34
CA MET A 193 -6.20 10.88 -3.65
C MET A 193 -5.80 12.08 -4.53
N VAL A 194 -5.73 11.90 -5.86
CA VAL A 194 -5.30 12.92 -6.85
C VAL A 194 -6.04 14.26 -6.70
N GLN A 195 -7.18 14.24 -6.01
CA GLN A 195 -8.03 15.39 -5.74
C GLN A 195 -8.36 15.59 -4.25
N GLY A 196 -7.68 15.00 -3.27
CA GLY A 196 -8.10 15.09 -1.86
C GLY A 196 -8.26 16.55 -1.40
N HIS A 197 -7.28 17.39 -1.74
CA HIS A 197 -7.32 18.83 -1.52
C HIS A 197 -8.24 19.60 -2.48
N HIS A 198 -8.64 19.03 -3.62
CA HIS A 198 -9.54 19.66 -4.60
C HIS A 198 -11.02 19.37 -4.27
N GLU A 199 -11.35 18.12 -3.95
CA GLU A 199 -12.66 17.67 -3.45
C GLU A 199 -12.97 18.28 -2.07
N SER A 200 -11.98 18.35 -1.18
CA SER A 200 -12.12 19.04 0.10
C SER A 200 -12.15 20.57 -0.04
N GLN A 201 -11.91 21.10 -1.25
CA GLN A 201 -11.84 22.52 -1.57
C GLN A 201 -10.83 23.28 -0.70
N THR A 202 -9.57 22.85 -0.75
CA THR A 202 -8.50 23.50 0.02
C THR A 202 -8.50 25.00 -0.27
N PRO A 203 -8.69 25.83 0.78
CA PRO A 203 -8.79 27.27 0.64
C PRO A 203 -7.56 27.83 -0.08
N PRO A 204 -7.73 28.77 -1.03
CA PRO A 204 -6.62 29.37 -1.75
C PRO A 204 -5.49 29.88 -0.84
N GLU A 205 -5.83 30.41 0.33
CA GLU A 205 -4.88 30.93 1.32
C GLU A 205 -3.97 29.86 1.96
N LEU A 206 -4.33 28.57 1.88
CA LEU A 206 -3.51 27.46 2.39
C LEU A 206 -2.74 26.72 1.29
N ARG A 207 -2.99 27.04 0.01
CA ARG A 207 -2.28 26.39 -1.10
C ARG A 207 -0.85 26.90 -1.09
N LYS A 208 0.10 25.97 -1.12
CA LYS A 208 1.50 26.35 -1.34
C LYS A 208 1.61 27.00 -2.72
N PRO A 209 2.36 28.11 -2.85
CA PRO A 209 2.62 28.73 -4.14
C PRO A 209 3.37 27.77 -5.08
#